data_AF-A0A918VNQ0-F1
#
_entry.id   AF-A0A918VNQ0-F1
#
_cell.length_a   1.000
_cell.length_b   1.000
_cell.length_c   1.000
_cell.angle_alpha   90.00
_cell.angle_beta   90.00
_cell.angle_gamma   90.00
#
_symmetry.space_group_name_H-M   'P 1'
#
loop_
_entity.id
_entity.type
_entity.pdbx_description
1 polymer ?
#
loop_
_entity_poly.entity_id
_entity_poly.type
_entity_poly.pdbx_seq_one_letter_code
_entity_poly.pdbx_strand_id
1 'polypeptide(L)'
;MLVVFGLLAVAAFSFVVLAPPPAVTTPLKSGVVSEAAEPATTLVDTEAPWNDAQRAQARTDSQEILADILALQKELTTQTVTEWAPDRFETALAMAATGDEYYKAQNFQAAITAYRNSLSELENIRALIPDVIASKLATAQAAVREGKADLARQLYQSVLLLEANNILALTGLDRVATLNEVVEKVQSAKRYETRFKTTDAIVDLQQAEQFYAEALALDARFQRAISGQAAVQALIRDKQFRDAMGDGFTALFANQFSRARAGFSAALKLRPDDPVAKSAYQQALASDTRSSLASMLQAAKQFERREQWSNAVSNYQAVLQRDPNQVAAKLGLIRAGARAELSASIDAALQDPLALSRDAPMQRAQAILADARAVKNPGPQLRAQIARLDKAIQAVDVTIKVALTSDSATRVTLTKTGASSLELGAFARKNLALKPGRYELTGVRLGYQDVRREIELRPTDDDIQTFAIACTKPVGALSTASGD
;
A
#
# COMPACT_ATOMS: atom_id res chain seq x y z
N MET A 1 9.58 -7.73 -55.28
CA MET A 1 10.54 -6.61 -55.25
C MET A 1 11.79 -7.13 -54.55
N LEU A 2 12.87 -7.48 -55.25
CA LEU A 2 13.83 -6.59 -55.96
C LEU A 2 14.56 -5.64 -54.97
N VAL A 3 15.90 -5.53 -54.89
CA VAL A 3 17.02 -6.38 -55.39
C VAL A 3 18.31 -5.86 -54.67
N VAL A 4 19.05 -6.70 -53.92
CA VAL A 4 20.45 -7.17 -54.19
C VAL A 4 21.64 -6.23 -53.83
N PHE A 5 22.54 -6.77 -52.97
CA PHE A 5 24.02 -6.63 -52.84
C PHE A 5 24.77 -5.28 -52.91
N GLY A 6 25.95 -5.25 -52.28
CA GLY A 6 27.09 -4.50 -52.83
C GLY A 6 28.29 -4.28 -51.88
N LEU A 7 29.38 -5.02 -52.08
CA LEU A 7 30.68 -4.86 -51.40
C LEU A 7 31.63 -3.95 -52.20
N LEU A 8 32.72 -3.54 -51.54
CA LEU A 8 34.07 -3.22 -52.06
C LEU A 8 34.45 -1.82 -52.57
N ALA A 9 35.69 -1.51 -52.21
CA ALA A 9 36.49 -0.32 -52.49
C ALA A 9 36.94 -0.18 -53.96
N VAL A 10 37.51 0.98 -54.30
CA VAL A 10 38.89 1.14 -54.81
C VAL A 10 39.20 2.63 -55.07
N ALA A 11 40.48 3.01 -54.99
CA ALA A 11 40.99 4.35 -55.28
C ALA A 11 41.44 4.52 -56.74
N ALA A 12 41.35 5.74 -57.29
CA ALA A 12 42.18 6.24 -58.39
C ALA A 12 42.26 7.78 -58.27
N PHE A 13 43.43 8.40 -58.09
CA PHE A 13 44.53 8.66 -59.04
C PHE A 13 44.23 9.70 -60.13
N SER A 14 45.12 10.69 -60.20
CA SER A 14 45.48 11.44 -61.42
C SER A 14 46.97 11.80 -61.33
N PHE A 15 47.68 11.71 -62.44
CA PHE A 15 49.15 11.56 -62.55
C PHE A 15 49.65 12.46 -63.70
N VAL A 16 50.98 12.64 -63.82
CA VAL A 16 51.77 12.98 -65.04
C VAL A 16 52.20 14.47 -65.18
N VAL A 17 53.47 14.85 -65.45
CA VAL A 17 54.83 14.24 -65.27
C VAL A 17 55.96 15.23 -65.70
N LEU A 18 57.24 14.79 -65.59
CA LEU A 18 58.48 15.22 -66.32
C LEU A 18 59.36 16.28 -65.60
N ALA A 19 60.70 16.21 -65.51
CA ALA A 19 61.72 15.16 -65.76
C ALA A 19 63.02 15.39 -64.92
N PRO A 20 64.00 14.45 -64.88
CA PRO A 20 65.14 14.47 -63.92
C PRO A 20 66.55 14.58 -64.60
N PRO A 21 67.70 14.03 -64.09
CA PRO A 21 68.95 14.80 -63.87
C PRO A 21 70.16 14.31 -64.72
N PRO A 22 71.43 14.68 -64.42
CA PRO A 22 72.34 13.69 -63.79
C PRO A 22 73.50 14.26 -62.91
N ALA A 23 74.29 13.35 -62.31
CA ALA A 23 75.63 13.60 -61.72
C ALA A 23 76.74 13.52 -62.81
N VAL A 24 78.07 13.64 -62.62
CA VAL A 24 79.03 12.89 -61.74
C VAL A 24 80.46 13.55 -61.78
N THR A 25 81.23 13.49 -60.66
CA THR A 25 82.71 13.59 -60.46
C THR A 25 83.62 14.80 -60.84
N THR A 26 84.51 15.07 -59.86
CA THR A 26 85.86 15.70 -59.80
C THR A 26 86.89 15.33 -60.90
N PRO A 27 87.98 16.13 -61.13
CA PRO A 27 89.23 16.04 -60.32
C PRO A 27 90.06 17.34 -60.12
N LEU A 28 91.20 17.20 -59.40
CA LEU A 28 92.09 18.26 -58.87
C LEU A 28 93.07 18.89 -59.91
N LYS A 29 93.52 20.16 -59.68
CA LYS A 29 94.93 20.44 -59.27
C LYS A 29 95.27 21.91 -58.90
N SER A 30 96.04 22.00 -57.81
CA SER A 30 97.03 23.00 -57.35
C SER A 30 97.24 24.36 -58.02
N GLY A 31 97.30 25.39 -57.17
CA GLY A 31 98.15 26.57 -57.32
C GLY A 31 98.70 26.99 -55.95
N VAL A 32 100.02 27.09 -55.80
CA VAL A 32 100.71 27.49 -54.55
C VAL A 32 101.40 28.82 -54.76
N VAL A 33 101.18 29.80 -53.88
CA VAL A 33 102.21 30.77 -53.47
C VAL A 33 102.02 31.06 -51.97
N SER A 34 103.14 31.13 -51.26
CA SER A 34 103.27 31.57 -49.87
C SER A 34 103.96 32.93 -49.87
N GLU A 35 103.48 33.91 -49.11
CA GLU A 35 104.26 35.09 -48.75
C GLU A 35 103.93 35.56 -47.33
N ALA A 36 104.89 36.24 -46.70
CA ALA A 36 105.10 36.23 -45.26
C ALA A 36 104.44 37.40 -44.50
N ALA A 37 104.43 37.27 -43.16
CA ALA A 37 103.95 38.27 -42.23
C ALA A 37 104.99 39.36 -41.92
N GLU A 38 104.53 40.56 -41.58
CA GLU A 38 105.17 41.49 -40.63
C GLU A 38 104.08 42.37 -39.95
N PRO A 39 104.35 43.05 -38.81
CA PRO A 39 103.43 42.92 -37.68
C PRO A 39 102.80 44.22 -37.13
N ALA A 40 101.86 43.99 -36.19
CA ALA A 40 101.48 44.84 -35.07
C ALA A 40 100.82 46.21 -35.35
N THR A 41 99.53 46.29 -35.02
CA THR A 41 99.08 47.31 -34.08
C THR A 41 98.01 46.74 -33.16
N THR A 42 98.42 46.27 -31.97
CA THR A 42 97.48 46.05 -30.87
C THR A 42 96.98 47.40 -30.39
N LEU A 43 95.83 47.81 -30.91
CA LEU A 43 94.99 48.78 -30.21
C LEU A 43 94.64 48.16 -28.85
N VAL A 44 95.21 48.73 -27.79
CA VAL A 44 94.73 48.48 -26.44
C VAL A 44 93.39 49.21 -26.35
N ASP A 45 92.31 48.46 -26.61
CA ASP A 45 90.96 48.94 -26.33
C ASP A 45 90.83 49.08 -24.82
N THR A 46 91.08 50.30 -24.35
CA THR A 46 90.85 50.70 -22.96
C THR A 46 89.37 50.99 -22.86
N GLU A 47 88.60 49.91 -22.70
CA GLU A 47 87.15 50.01 -22.52
C GLU A 47 86.84 51.05 -21.45
N ALA A 48 86.02 52.05 -21.81
CA ALA A 48 85.78 53.18 -20.94
C ALA A 48 85.05 52.71 -19.66
N PRO A 49 85.36 53.25 -18.45
CA PRO A 49 84.73 52.82 -17.20
C PRO A 49 83.19 52.84 -17.17
N TRP A 50 82.57 53.65 -18.05
CA TRP A 50 81.12 53.68 -18.25
C TRP A 50 80.58 52.47 -19.04
N ASN A 51 81.31 51.99 -20.06
CA ASN A 51 80.98 50.74 -20.76
C ASN A 51 81.10 49.54 -19.82
N ASP A 52 82.12 49.53 -18.96
CA ASP A 52 82.33 48.49 -17.95
C ASP A 52 81.19 48.44 -16.94
N ALA A 53 80.77 49.60 -16.43
CA ALA A 53 79.62 49.70 -15.54
C ALA A 53 78.33 49.21 -16.21
N GLN A 54 78.11 49.52 -17.50
CA GLN A 54 76.95 49.02 -18.25
C GLN A 54 76.99 47.52 -18.50
N ARG A 55 78.15 46.94 -18.84
CA ARG A 55 78.29 45.48 -18.99
C ARG A 55 78.13 44.76 -17.65
N ALA A 56 78.64 45.34 -16.56
CA ALA A 56 78.42 44.82 -15.21
C ALA A 56 76.93 44.81 -14.84
N GLN A 57 76.21 45.92 -15.09
CA GLN A 57 74.77 45.98 -14.87
C GLN A 57 74.01 44.98 -15.75
N ALA A 58 74.26 44.94 -17.06
CA ALA A 58 73.59 44.00 -17.96
C ALA A 58 73.87 42.53 -17.60
N ARG A 59 75.06 42.24 -17.05
CA ARG A 59 75.38 40.93 -16.48
C ARG A 59 74.51 40.63 -15.25
N THR A 60 74.38 41.57 -14.32
CA THR A 60 73.48 41.43 -13.16
C THR A 60 72.03 41.24 -13.59
N ASP A 61 71.50 42.10 -14.47
CA ASP A 61 70.13 41.99 -15.02
C ASP A 61 69.89 40.59 -15.62
N SER A 62 70.85 40.06 -16.38
CA SER A 62 70.74 38.73 -16.98
C SER A 62 70.74 37.58 -15.95
N GLN A 63 71.44 37.74 -14.83
CA GLN A 63 71.47 36.77 -13.73
C GLN A 63 70.17 36.79 -12.92
N GLU A 64 69.57 37.97 -12.72
CA GLU A 64 68.28 38.13 -12.04
C GLU A 64 67.16 37.45 -12.84
N ILE A 65 67.06 37.73 -14.15
CA ILE A 65 66.07 37.09 -15.03
C ILE A 65 66.29 35.57 -15.08
N LEU A 66 67.56 35.10 -15.10
CA LEU A 66 67.85 33.67 -15.06
C LEU A 66 67.43 33.02 -13.73
N ALA A 67 67.55 33.73 -12.60
CA ALA A 67 67.06 33.24 -11.31
C ALA A 67 65.53 33.08 -11.31
N ASP A 68 64.79 34.03 -11.89
CA ASP A 68 63.34 33.95 -12.06
C ASP A 68 62.93 32.78 -12.98
N ILE A 69 63.65 32.58 -14.10
CA ILE A 69 63.47 31.43 -15.00
C ILE A 69 63.66 30.12 -14.24
N LEU A 70 64.73 29.98 -13.45
CA LEU A 70 65.01 28.75 -12.68
C LEU A 70 63.98 28.50 -11.59
N ALA A 71 63.48 29.55 -10.93
CA ALA A 71 62.42 29.45 -9.94
C ALA A 71 61.11 28.97 -10.58
N LEU A 72 60.71 29.58 -11.70
CA LEU A 72 59.47 29.27 -12.41
C LEU A 72 59.53 27.93 -13.15
N GLN A 73 60.68 27.57 -13.72
CA GLN A 73 60.95 26.23 -14.25
C GLN A 73 60.74 25.17 -13.17
N LYS A 74 61.27 25.40 -11.96
CA LYS A 74 61.10 24.48 -10.83
C LYS A 74 59.65 24.37 -10.37
N GLU A 75 58.93 25.49 -10.26
CA GLU A 75 57.48 25.54 -9.96
C GLU A 75 56.70 24.68 -10.96
N LEU A 76 56.82 24.98 -12.25
CA LEU A 76 56.13 24.29 -13.35
C LEU A 76 56.53 22.80 -13.43
N THR A 77 57.78 22.45 -13.14
CA THR A 77 58.23 21.04 -13.08
C THR A 77 57.55 20.28 -11.93
N THR A 78 57.39 20.90 -10.75
CA THR A 78 56.64 20.27 -9.65
C THR A 78 55.15 20.13 -9.95
N GLN A 79 54.62 21.01 -10.81
CA GLN A 79 53.25 20.97 -11.35
C GLN A 79 53.13 20.10 -12.62
N THR A 80 54.09 19.21 -12.88
CA THR A 80 54.11 18.28 -14.02
C THR A 80 53.84 18.89 -15.40
N VAL A 81 54.38 20.10 -15.67
CA VAL A 81 54.21 20.83 -16.95
C VAL A 81 54.48 20.00 -18.21
N THR A 82 55.37 19.02 -18.16
CA THR A 82 55.65 18.08 -19.25
C THR A 82 54.47 17.16 -19.61
N GLU A 83 53.47 17.02 -18.73
CA GLU A 83 52.25 16.24 -18.98
C GLU A 83 51.13 17.05 -19.63
N TRP A 84 51.16 18.39 -19.56
CA TRP A 84 50.04 19.25 -19.98
C TRP A 84 50.41 20.45 -20.87
N ALA A 85 51.68 20.83 -20.94
CA ALA A 85 52.20 21.82 -21.90
C ALA A 85 53.66 21.50 -22.36
N PRO A 86 53.97 20.26 -22.78
CA PRO A 86 55.34 19.85 -23.13
C PRO A 86 55.99 20.76 -24.19
N ASP A 87 55.33 20.95 -25.34
CA ASP A 87 55.90 21.68 -26.48
C ASP A 87 56.22 23.15 -26.14
N ARG A 88 55.35 23.82 -25.37
CA ARG A 88 55.57 25.20 -24.93
C ARG A 88 56.69 25.28 -23.90
N PHE A 89 56.74 24.32 -22.97
CA PHE A 89 57.79 24.28 -21.96
C PHE A 89 59.17 24.01 -22.58
N GLU A 90 59.28 23.05 -23.49
CA GLU A 90 60.52 22.80 -24.26
C GLU A 90 60.95 24.05 -25.04
N THR A 91 60.01 24.73 -25.71
CA THR A 91 60.25 26.00 -26.40
C THR A 91 60.81 27.07 -25.47
N ALA A 92 60.25 27.23 -24.27
CA ALA A 92 60.74 28.19 -23.28
C ALA A 92 62.15 27.84 -22.77
N LEU A 93 62.46 26.56 -22.58
CA LEU A 93 63.81 26.11 -22.18
C LEU A 93 64.85 26.30 -23.30
N ALA A 94 64.47 26.12 -24.56
CA ALA A 94 65.34 26.41 -25.70
C ALA A 94 65.69 27.90 -25.82
N MET A 95 64.76 28.79 -25.46
CA MET A 95 65.02 30.24 -25.36
C MET A 95 66.03 30.57 -24.24
N ALA A 96 65.92 29.92 -23.07
CA ALA A 96 66.89 30.08 -21.99
C ALA A 96 68.29 29.58 -22.39
N ALA A 97 68.39 28.40 -23.00
CA ALA A 97 69.65 27.86 -23.50
C ALA A 97 70.31 28.76 -24.58
N THR A 98 69.50 29.43 -25.40
CA THR A 98 69.98 30.45 -26.34
C THR A 98 70.55 31.68 -25.61
N GLY A 99 69.93 32.08 -24.49
CA GLY A 99 70.45 33.11 -23.60
C GLY A 99 71.79 32.74 -22.96
N ASP A 100 71.97 31.47 -22.56
CA ASP A 100 73.24 30.98 -22.02
C ASP A 100 74.40 31.08 -23.02
N GLU A 101 74.16 30.79 -24.31
CA GLU A 101 75.18 30.96 -25.35
C GLU A 101 75.57 32.42 -25.56
N TYR A 102 74.60 33.35 -25.56
CA TYR A 102 74.90 34.79 -25.62
C TYR A 102 75.63 35.28 -24.37
N TYR A 103 75.29 34.77 -23.18
CA TYR A 103 75.94 35.12 -21.92
C TYR A 103 77.39 34.61 -21.87
N LYS A 104 77.66 33.38 -22.35
CA LYS A 104 79.03 32.84 -22.53
C LYS A 104 79.87 33.71 -23.47
N ALA A 105 79.25 34.21 -24.55
CA ALA A 105 79.85 35.14 -25.50
C ALA A 105 79.95 36.60 -25.00
N GLN A 106 79.61 36.87 -23.74
CA GLN A 106 79.57 38.21 -23.11
C GLN A 106 78.63 39.22 -23.79
N ASN A 107 77.73 38.75 -24.67
CA ASN A 107 76.70 39.58 -25.31
C ASN A 107 75.47 39.68 -24.39
N PHE A 108 75.62 40.43 -23.29
CA PHE A 108 74.61 40.49 -22.24
C PHE A 108 73.25 41.04 -22.73
N GLN A 109 73.20 41.94 -23.72
CA GLN A 109 71.93 42.45 -24.26
C GLN A 109 71.14 41.39 -25.06
N ALA A 110 71.84 40.56 -25.85
CA ALA A 110 71.19 39.43 -26.52
C ALA A 110 70.75 38.35 -25.51
N ALA A 111 71.56 38.10 -24.47
CA ALA A 111 71.21 37.19 -23.37
C ALA A 111 69.95 37.66 -22.62
N ILE A 112 69.90 38.94 -22.20
CA ILE A 112 68.70 39.56 -21.57
C ILE A 112 67.46 39.38 -22.44
N THR A 113 67.58 39.58 -23.76
CA THR A 113 66.44 39.44 -24.68
C THR A 113 65.95 37.99 -24.76
N ALA A 114 66.86 37.02 -24.89
CA ALA A 114 66.52 35.60 -24.93
C ALA A 114 65.93 35.11 -23.59
N TYR A 115 66.49 35.52 -22.46
CA TYR A 115 65.96 35.22 -21.13
C TYR A 115 64.58 35.86 -20.90
N ARG A 116 64.35 37.13 -21.29
CA ARG A 116 63.00 37.75 -21.19
C ARG A 116 61.95 37.01 -22.02
N ASN A 117 62.30 36.53 -23.21
CA ASN A 117 61.40 35.72 -24.03
C ASN A 117 61.09 34.37 -23.35
N SER A 118 62.10 33.70 -22.79
CA SER A 118 61.92 32.47 -22.01
C SER A 118 61.01 32.68 -20.80
N LEU A 119 61.29 33.71 -19.98
CA LEU A 119 60.49 34.04 -18.80
C LEU A 119 59.04 34.34 -19.17
N SER A 120 58.81 35.18 -20.19
CA SER A 120 57.46 35.49 -20.67
C SER A 120 56.70 34.23 -21.12
N GLU A 121 57.35 33.29 -21.79
CA GLU A 121 56.70 32.04 -22.19
C GLU A 121 56.41 31.12 -21.01
N LEU A 122 57.30 31.04 -20.01
CA LEU A 122 57.03 30.33 -18.76
C LEU A 122 55.86 30.98 -17.97
N GLU A 123 55.76 32.30 -17.95
CA GLU A 123 54.64 33.02 -17.34
C GLU A 123 53.32 32.76 -18.08
N ASN A 124 53.35 32.74 -19.41
CA ASN A 124 52.20 32.36 -20.23
C ASN A 124 51.76 30.91 -19.99
N ILE A 125 52.70 30.00 -19.73
CA ILE A 125 52.41 28.60 -19.36
C ILE A 125 51.78 28.55 -17.96
N ARG A 126 52.33 29.27 -16.96
CA ARG A 126 51.73 29.38 -15.62
C ARG A 126 50.31 29.93 -15.67
N ALA A 127 50.03 30.89 -16.56
CA ALA A 127 48.69 31.44 -16.76
C ALA A 127 47.64 30.43 -17.27
N LEU A 128 48.05 29.30 -17.87
CA LEU A 128 47.14 28.23 -18.31
C LEU A 128 46.69 27.29 -17.19
N ILE A 129 47.34 27.31 -16.02
CA ILE A 129 47.06 26.36 -14.92
C ILE A 129 45.57 26.33 -14.53
N PRO A 130 44.83 27.45 -14.39
CA PRO A 130 43.40 27.44 -14.07
C PRO A 130 42.54 26.69 -15.10
N ASP A 131 42.83 26.85 -16.39
CA ASP A 131 42.10 26.18 -17.48
C ASP A 131 42.42 24.66 -17.51
N VAL A 132 43.67 24.30 -17.26
CA VAL A 132 44.10 22.89 -17.13
C VAL A 132 43.43 22.23 -15.93
N ILE A 133 43.34 22.92 -14.78
CA ILE A 133 42.60 22.47 -13.60
C ILE A 133 41.11 22.28 -13.95
N ALA A 134 40.46 23.28 -14.56
CA ALA A 134 39.05 23.21 -14.92
C ALA A 134 38.74 22.03 -15.88
N SER A 135 39.59 21.82 -16.89
CA SER A 135 39.49 20.70 -17.84
C SER A 135 39.67 19.33 -17.16
N LYS A 136 40.70 19.19 -16.31
CA LYS A 136 40.94 17.96 -15.54
C LYS A 136 39.78 17.66 -14.58
N LEU A 137 39.25 18.66 -13.86
CA LEU A 137 38.09 18.53 -12.97
C LEU A 137 36.82 18.12 -13.72
N ALA A 138 36.52 18.74 -14.87
CA ALA A 138 35.37 18.37 -15.70
C ALA A 138 35.46 16.92 -16.20
N THR A 139 36.65 16.50 -16.61
CA THR A 139 36.93 15.12 -17.06
C THR A 139 36.84 14.13 -15.90
N ALA A 140 37.32 14.48 -14.71
CA ALA A 140 37.20 13.66 -13.50
C ALA A 140 35.74 13.48 -13.07
N GLN A 141 34.92 14.55 -13.15
CA GLN A 141 33.48 14.48 -12.90
C GLN A 141 32.73 13.63 -13.95
N ALA A 142 33.18 13.62 -15.22
CA ALA A 142 32.66 12.69 -16.22
C ALA A 142 33.04 11.24 -15.88
N ALA A 143 34.31 10.98 -15.54
CA ALA A 143 34.79 9.67 -15.11
C ALA A 143 34.01 9.13 -13.89
N VAL A 144 33.72 9.98 -12.88
CA VAL A 144 32.85 9.62 -11.76
C VAL A 144 31.45 9.22 -12.22
N ARG A 145 30.78 10.02 -13.08
CA ARG A 145 29.43 9.71 -13.59
C ARG A 145 29.37 8.39 -14.37
N GLU A 146 30.44 8.05 -15.08
CA GLU A 146 30.57 6.82 -15.86
C GLU A 146 30.94 5.59 -14.99
N GLY A 147 31.49 5.80 -13.79
CA GLY A 147 31.97 4.74 -12.90
C GLY A 147 33.44 4.36 -13.11
N LYS A 148 34.23 5.21 -13.78
CA LYS A 148 35.65 5.00 -14.07
C LYS A 148 36.53 5.49 -12.91
N ALA A 149 36.55 4.75 -11.80
CA ALA A 149 37.19 5.20 -10.56
C ALA A 149 38.70 5.48 -10.70
N ASP A 150 39.45 4.63 -11.40
CA ASP A 150 40.90 4.82 -11.50
C ASP A 150 41.28 6.06 -12.33
N LEU A 151 40.57 6.30 -13.44
CA LEU A 151 40.70 7.52 -14.24
C LEU A 151 40.32 8.77 -13.43
N ALA A 152 39.21 8.71 -12.69
CA ALA A 152 38.81 9.82 -11.83
C ALA A 152 39.85 10.10 -10.73
N ARG A 153 40.43 9.06 -10.12
CA ARG A 153 41.48 9.17 -9.10
C ARG A 153 42.72 9.87 -9.65
N GLN A 154 43.23 9.39 -10.79
CA GLN A 154 44.39 9.95 -11.47
C GLN A 154 44.17 11.42 -11.83
N LEU A 155 43.00 11.77 -12.39
CA LEU A 155 42.69 13.15 -12.76
C LEU A 155 42.64 14.08 -11.55
N TYR A 156 41.94 13.71 -10.47
CA TYR A 156 41.90 14.52 -9.25
C TYR A 156 43.28 14.62 -8.57
N GLN A 157 44.07 13.53 -8.52
CA GLN A 157 45.46 13.58 -8.04
C GLN A 157 46.31 14.53 -8.87
N SER A 158 46.17 14.54 -10.20
CA SER A 158 46.90 15.48 -11.06
C SER A 158 46.47 16.95 -10.85
N VAL A 159 45.23 17.21 -10.42
CA VAL A 159 44.81 18.56 -10.02
C VAL A 159 45.50 18.99 -8.73
N LEU A 160 45.70 18.08 -7.76
CA LEU A 160 46.42 18.39 -6.52
C LEU A 160 47.93 18.62 -6.71
N LEU A 161 48.52 18.19 -7.83
CA LEU A 161 49.88 18.58 -8.23
C LEU A 161 49.94 20.03 -8.76
N LEU A 162 48.86 20.53 -9.35
CA LEU A 162 48.74 21.92 -9.82
C LEU A 162 48.37 22.87 -8.68
N GLU A 163 47.40 22.48 -7.86
CA GLU A 163 46.83 23.25 -6.75
C GLU A 163 46.55 22.32 -5.55
N ALA A 164 47.49 22.25 -4.61
CA ALA A 164 47.47 21.30 -3.50
C ALA A 164 46.22 21.37 -2.59
N ASN A 165 45.54 22.51 -2.53
CA ASN A 165 44.36 22.73 -1.69
C ASN A 165 43.04 22.82 -2.50
N ASN A 166 43.02 22.31 -3.74
CA ASN A 166 41.81 22.34 -4.56
C ASN A 166 40.66 21.51 -3.93
N ILE A 167 39.67 22.20 -3.36
CA ILE A 167 38.52 21.60 -2.65
C ILE A 167 37.72 20.63 -3.53
N LEU A 168 37.59 20.91 -4.83
CA LEU A 168 36.85 20.06 -5.76
C LEU A 168 37.58 18.73 -6.03
N ALA A 169 38.91 18.75 -6.08
CA ALA A 169 39.72 17.55 -6.23
C ALA A 169 39.73 16.70 -4.96
N LEU A 170 39.88 17.31 -3.77
CA LEU A 170 39.78 16.60 -2.48
C LEU A 170 38.41 15.93 -2.32
N THR A 171 37.32 16.70 -2.47
CA THR A 171 35.94 16.18 -2.43
C THR A 171 35.68 15.13 -3.53
N GLY A 172 36.39 15.24 -4.65
CA GLY A 172 36.36 14.28 -5.75
C GLY A 172 36.98 12.93 -5.36
N LEU A 173 38.14 12.95 -4.71
CA LEU A 173 38.83 11.75 -4.23
C LEU A 173 38.03 10.99 -3.16
N ASP A 174 37.39 11.71 -2.23
CA ASP A 174 36.51 11.10 -1.22
C ASP A 174 35.39 10.25 -1.86
N ARG A 175 34.76 10.77 -2.94
CA ARG A 175 33.74 10.00 -3.69
C ARG A 175 34.35 8.84 -4.47
N VAL A 176 35.55 9.02 -5.03
CA VAL A 176 36.23 7.99 -5.82
C VAL A 176 36.70 6.82 -4.93
N ALA A 177 36.88 7.03 -3.63
CA ALA A 177 37.18 5.96 -2.68
C ALA A 177 36.07 4.88 -2.61
N THR A 178 34.79 5.26 -2.69
CA THR A 178 33.65 4.32 -2.65
C THR A 178 33.06 3.98 -4.02
N LEU A 179 33.50 4.66 -5.09
CA LEU A 179 32.86 4.59 -6.41
C LEU A 179 32.79 3.17 -7.02
N ASN A 180 33.80 2.33 -6.81
CA ASN A 180 33.77 0.95 -7.32
C ASN A 180 32.63 0.14 -6.68
N GLU A 181 32.43 0.27 -5.37
CA GLU A 181 31.34 -0.39 -4.66
C GLU A 181 29.98 0.18 -5.08
N VAL A 182 29.85 1.51 -5.19
CA VAL A 182 28.64 2.19 -5.72
C VAL A 182 28.25 1.63 -7.09
N VAL A 183 29.23 1.43 -7.98
CA VAL A 183 29.02 0.87 -9.32
C VAL A 183 28.59 -0.60 -9.25
N GLU A 184 29.17 -1.42 -8.39
CA GLU A 184 28.80 -2.82 -8.19
C GLU A 184 27.36 -2.96 -7.66
N LYS A 185 26.97 -2.13 -6.68
CA LYS A 185 25.60 -2.08 -6.15
C LYS A 185 24.60 -1.70 -7.24
N VAL A 186 24.90 -0.68 -8.04
CA VAL A 186 24.06 -0.28 -9.20
C VAL A 186 23.97 -1.37 -10.27
N GLN A 187 25.05 -2.09 -10.55
CA GLN A 187 25.01 -3.24 -11.46
C GLN A 187 24.15 -4.38 -10.90
N SER A 188 24.24 -4.64 -9.61
CA SER A 188 23.42 -5.66 -8.92
C SER A 188 21.93 -5.30 -9.02
N ALA A 189 21.56 -4.05 -8.73
CA ALA A 189 20.20 -3.57 -8.92
C ALA A 189 19.68 -3.78 -10.36
N LYS A 190 20.51 -3.46 -11.37
CA LYS A 190 20.15 -3.68 -12.79
C LYS A 190 19.99 -5.15 -13.18
N ARG A 191 20.70 -6.09 -12.53
CA ARG A 191 20.48 -7.53 -12.72
C ARG A 191 19.09 -7.94 -12.20
N TYR A 192 18.69 -7.44 -11.03
CA TYR A 192 17.36 -7.69 -10.47
C TYR A 192 16.23 -7.04 -11.30
N GLU A 193 16.40 -5.81 -11.79
CA GLU A 193 15.47 -5.21 -12.76
C GLU A 193 15.33 -6.05 -14.05
N THR A 194 16.42 -6.65 -14.51
CA THR A 194 16.41 -7.53 -15.70
C THR A 194 15.68 -8.84 -15.39
N ARG A 195 15.90 -9.42 -14.21
CA ARG A 195 15.19 -10.62 -13.75
C ARG A 195 13.69 -10.37 -13.64
N PHE A 196 13.28 -9.23 -13.07
CA PHE A 196 11.87 -8.82 -12.99
C PHE A 196 11.16 -8.82 -14.36
N LYS A 197 11.83 -8.39 -15.44
CA LYS A 197 11.25 -8.41 -16.79
C LYS A 197 10.92 -9.82 -17.31
N THR A 198 11.51 -10.86 -16.73
CA THR A 198 11.26 -12.27 -17.08
C THR A 198 10.36 -12.97 -16.06
N THR A 199 10.45 -12.63 -14.77
CA THR A 199 9.72 -13.28 -13.67
C THR A 199 8.39 -12.59 -13.31
N ASP A 200 8.25 -11.30 -13.61
CA ASP A 200 7.25 -10.38 -13.05
C ASP A 200 7.11 -10.52 -11.51
N ALA A 201 8.20 -10.89 -10.82
CA ALA A 201 8.19 -11.13 -9.38
C ALA A 201 8.55 -9.86 -8.60
N ILE A 202 7.64 -9.34 -7.77
CA ILE A 202 7.83 -8.07 -7.05
C ILE A 202 9.04 -8.06 -6.10
N VAL A 203 9.45 -9.23 -5.58
CA VAL A 203 10.65 -9.40 -4.77
C VAL A 203 11.93 -8.98 -5.52
N ASP A 204 11.95 -9.12 -6.84
CA ASP A 204 13.11 -8.71 -7.65
C ASP A 204 13.22 -7.18 -7.69
N LEU A 205 12.10 -6.46 -7.78
CA LEU A 205 12.10 -5.01 -7.67
C LEU A 205 12.48 -4.53 -6.26
N GLN A 206 12.03 -5.22 -5.21
CA GLN A 206 12.40 -4.88 -3.82
C GLN A 206 13.90 -5.05 -3.59
N GLN A 207 14.51 -6.11 -4.13
CA GLN A 207 15.97 -6.29 -4.11
C GLN A 207 16.68 -5.20 -4.92
N ALA A 208 16.19 -4.84 -6.10
CA ALA A 208 16.75 -3.73 -6.87
C ALA A 208 16.70 -2.39 -6.11
N GLU A 209 15.59 -2.10 -5.41
CA GLU A 209 15.45 -0.91 -4.57
C GLU A 209 16.46 -0.90 -3.42
N GLN A 210 16.65 -2.04 -2.74
CA GLN A 210 17.66 -2.19 -1.69
C GLN A 210 19.07 -1.90 -2.21
N PHE A 211 19.48 -2.51 -3.34
CA PHE A 211 20.80 -2.26 -3.93
C PHE A 211 21.00 -0.80 -4.36
N TYR A 212 19.95 -0.10 -4.81
CA TYR A 212 20.04 1.35 -5.05
C TYR A 212 20.16 2.16 -3.75
N ALA A 213 19.46 1.78 -2.69
CA ALA A 213 19.60 2.44 -1.39
C ALA A 213 21.00 2.25 -0.80
N GLU A 214 21.58 1.06 -0.92
CA GLU A 214 22.98 0.78 -0.53
C GLU A 214 23.97 1.63 -1.34
N ALA A 215 23.78 1.76 -2.67
CA ALA A 215 24.60 2.65 -3.51
C ALA A 215 24.50 4.13 -3.10
N LEU A 216 23.32 4.60 -2.70
CA LEU A 216 23.08 5.98 -2.26
C LEU A 216 23.55 6.26 -0.83
N ALA A 217 23.68 5.24 0.02
CA ALA A 217 24.35 5.36 1.31
C ALA A 217 25.87 5.59 1.15
N LEU A 218 26.47 5.05 0.08
CA LEU A 218 27.89 5.20 -0.26
C LEU A 218 28.19 6.50 -1.04
N ASP A 219 27.32 6.90 -1.98
CA ASP A 219 27.35 8.21 -2.63
C ASP A 219 25.94 8.70 -3.00
N ALA A 220 25.35 9.50 -2.12
CA ALA A 220 24.02 10.11 -2.30
C ALA A 220 23.91 11.03 -3.54
N ARG A 221 25.04 11.40 -4.18
CA ARG A 221 25.07 12.23 -5.40
C ARG A 221 25.23 11.39 -6.68
N PHE A 222 25.22 10.06 -6.60
CA PHE A 222 25.41 9.20 -7.77
C PHE A 222 24.13 9.10 -8.63
N GLN A 223 24.05 9.92 -9.68
CA GLN A 223 22.85 10.09 -10.51
C GLN A 223 22.26 8.80 -11.11
N ARG A 224 23.09 7.80 -11.42
CA ARG A 224 22.62 6.49 -11.92
C ARG A 224 21.88 5.68 -10.85
N ALA A 225 22.22 5.87 -9.57
CA ALA A 225 21.49 5.25 -8.47
C ALA A 225 20.19 6.01 -8.15
N ILE A 226 20.21 7.35 -8.14
CA ILE A 226 19.02 8.19 -7.92
C ILE A 226 17.94 7.88 -8.97
N SER A 227 18.31 7.93 -10.25
CA SER A 227 17.39 7.62 -11.36
C SER A 227 16.94 6.16 -11.37
N GLY A 228 17.83 5.23 -11.01
CA GLY A 228 17.50 3.81 -10.84
C GLY A 228 16.48 3.55 -9.75
N GLN A 229 16.65 4.14 -8.56
CA GLN A 229 15.72 4.02 -7.44
C GLN A 229 14.34 4.55 -7.80
N ALA A 230 14.27 5.75 -8.39
CA ALA A 230 13.01 6.36 -8.82
C ALA A 230 12.27 5.49 -9.87
N ALA A 231 13.01 4.91 -10.82
CA ALA A 231 12.46 3.99 -11.82
C ALA A 231 11.94 2.69 -11.20
N VAL A 232 12.68 2.07 -10.29
CA VAL A 232 12.25 0.85 -9.58
C VAL A 232 11.00 1.14 -8.73
N GLN A 233 10.95 2.25 -8.00
CA GLN A 233 9.76 2.64 -7.23
C GLN A 233 8.52 2.86 -8.11
N ALA A 234 8.69 3.39 -9.33
CA ALA A 234 7.60 3.48 -10.29
C ALA A 234 7.13 2.10 -10.77
N LEU A 235 8.06 1.17 -11.04
CA LEU A 235 7.75 -0.22 -11.40
C LEU A 235 7.04 -0.97 -10.26
N ILE A 236 7.44 -0.75 -9.00
CA ILE A 236 6.78 -1.36 -7.83
C ILE A 236 5.32 -0.91 -7.75
N ARG A 237 5.07 0.41 -7.85
CA ARG A 237 3.69 0.95 -7.82
C ARG A 237 2.85 0.45 -8.99
N ASP A 238 3.43 0.36 -10.18
CA ASP A 238 2.74 -0.18 -11.37
C ASP A 238 2.41 -1.67 -11.20
N LYS A 239 3.36 -2.48 -10.72
CA LYS A 239 3.16 -3.90 -10.45
C LYS A 239 2.07 -4.15 -9.40
N GLN A 240 2.14 -3.45 -8.26
CA GLN A 240 1.12 -3.55 -7.21
C GLN A 240 -0.28 -3.16 -7.71
N PHE A 241 -0.36 -2.17 -8.60
CA PHE A 241 -1.63 -1.79 -9.24
C PHE A 241 -2.13 -2.89 -10.20
N ARG A 242 -1.27 -3.45 -11.05
CA ARG A 242 -1.63 -4.57 -11.93
C ARG A 242 -2.12 -5.78 -11.15
N ASP A 243 -1.44 -6.13 -10.06
CA ASP A 243 -1.80 -7.27 -9.20
C ASP A 243 -3.15 -7.05 -8.53
N ALA A 244 -3.37 -5.89 -7.91
CA ALA A 244 -4.64 -5.55 -7.27
C ALA A 244 -5.83 -5.54 -8.26
N MET A 245 -5.59 -5.10 -9.51
CA MET A 245 -6.57 -5.18 -10.59
C MET A 245 -6.81 -6.64 -11.04
N GLY A 246 -5.76 -7.44 -11.17
CA GLY A 246 -5.82 -8.86 -11.53
C GLY A 246 -6.58 -9.70 -10.50
N ASP A 247 -6.29 -9.51 -9.21
CA ASP A 247 -7.03 -10.09 -8.08
C ASP A 247 -8.50 -9.65 -8.10
N GLY A 248 -8.74 -8.36 -8.32
CA GLY A 248 -10.09 -7.79 -8.45
C GLY A 248 -10.92 -8.47 -9.54
N PHE A 249 -10.38 -8.59 -10.76
CA PHE A 249 -11.05 -9.25 -11.88
C PHE A 249 -11.19 -10.75 -11.68
N THR A 250 -10.16 -11.42 -11.15
CA THR A 250 -10.21 -12.88 -10.88
C THR A 250 -11.32 -13.20 -9.88
N ALA A 251 -11.42 -12.42 -8.79
CA ALA A 251 -12.51 -12.54 -7.83
C ALA A 251 -13.88 -12.16 -8.43
N LEU A 252 -13.94 -11.17 -9.34
CA LEU A 252 -15.18 -10.77 -10.01
C LEU A 252 -15.74 -11.90 -10.88
N PHE A 253 -14.90 -12.52 -11.73
CA PHE A 253 -15.29 -13.66 -12.56
C PHE A 253 -15.64 -14.91 -11.74
N ALA A 254 -15.01 -15.09 -10.57
CA ALA A 254 -15.35 -16.14 -9.61
C ALA A 254 -16.63 -15.87 -8.79
N ASN A 255 -17.36 -14.78 -9.05
CA ASN A 255 -18.51 -14.28 -8.26
C ASN A 255 -18.19 -13.98 -6.77
N GLN A 256 -16.92 -13.80 -6.43
CA GLN A 256 -16.44 -13.48 -5.08
C GLN A 256 -16.46 -11.96 -4.87
N PHE A 257 -17.64 -11.34 -5.01
CA PHE A 257 -17.78 -9.89 -5.16
C PHE A 257 -17.15 -9.06 -4.03
N SER A 258 -17.23 -9.50 -2.77
CA SER A 258 -16.54 -8.86 -1.64
C SER A 258 -15.00 -8.84 -1.80
N ARG A 259 -14.40 -9.92 -2.32
CA ARG A 259 -12.96 -9.96 -2.65
C ARG A 259 -12.64 -9.09 -3.88
N ALA A 260 -13.50 -9.08 -4.90
CA ALA A 260 -13.35 -8.22 -6.06
C ALA A 260 -13.30 -6.73 -5.67
N ARG A 261 -14.22 -6.30 -4.80
CA ARG A 261 -14.23 -4.96 -4.21
C ARG A 261 -12.94 -4.65 -3.45
N ALA A 262 -12.37 -5.61 -2.72
CA ALA A 262 -11.11 -5.44 -2.00
C ALA A 262 -9.93 -5.22 -2.96
N GLY A 263 -9.82 -6.02 -4.03
CA GLY A 263 -8.79 -5.86 -5.07
C GLY A 263 -8.88 -4.50 -5.76
N PHE A 264 -10.06 -4.14 -6.29
CA PHE A 264 -10.24 -2.82 -6.93
C PHE A 264 -10.06 -1.66 -5.95
N SER A 265 -10.39 -1.82 -4.66
CA SER A 265 -10.10 -0.81 -3.63
C SER A 265 -8.60 -0.66 -3.37
N ALA A 266 -7.83 -1.75 -3.39
CA ALA A 266 -6.37 -1.70 -3.28
C ALA A 266 -5.74 -1.01 -4.51
N ALA A 267 -6.23 -1.31 -5.72
CA ALA A 267 -5.84 -0.61 -6.94
C ALA A 267 -6.12 0.90 -6.87
N LEU A 268 -7.31 1.30 -6.38
CA LEU A 268 -7.68 2.71 -6.19
C LEU A 268 -6.87 3.43 -5.12
N LYS A 269 -6.29 2.74 -4.13
CA LYS A 269 -5.33 3.36 -3.19
C LYS A 269 -4.01 3.74 -3.88
N LEU A 270 -3.63 3.03 -4.94
CA LEU A 270 -2.41 3.28 -5.71
C LEU A 270 -2.64 4.28 -6.85
N ARG A 271 -3.82 4.24 -7.48
CA ARG A 271 -4.27 5.16 -8.53
C ARG A 271 -5.70 5.61 -8.28
N PRO A 272 -5.94 6.65 -7.46
CA PRO A 272 -7.28 7.11 -7.09
C PRO A 272 -8.17 7.48 -8.27
N ASP A 273 -7.58 7.91 -9.39
CA ASP A 273 -8.29 8.37 -10.58
C ASP A 273 -8.36 7.40 -11.76
N ASP A 274 -7.93 6.15 -11.57
CA ASP A 274 -8.03 5.14 -12.63
C ASP A 274 -9.50 4.83 -12.98
N PRO A 275 -9.95 5.08 -14.23
CA PRO A 275 -11.36 4.94 -14.60
C PRO A 275 -11.80 3.48 -14.67
N VAL A 276 -10.88 2.55 -14.98
CA VAL A 276 -11.18 1.12 -15.06
C VAL A 276 -11.38 0.56 -13.66
N ALA A 277 -10.50 0.91 -12.72
CA ALA A 277 -10.61 0.53 -11.31
C ALA A 277 -11.88 1.12 -10.66
N LYS A 278 -12.21 2.39 -10.93
CA LYS A 278 -13.47 3.01 -10.46
C LYS A 278 -14.69 2.25 -10.99
N SER A 279 -14.74 1.98 -12.30
CA SER A 279 -15.86 1.27 -12.93
C SER A 279 -16.01 -0.16 -12.39
N ALA A 280 -14.91 -0.92 -12.34
CA ALA A 280 -14.90 -2.30 -11.87
C ALA A 280 -15.27 -2.42 -10.38
N TYR A 281 -14.85 -1.47 -9.53
CA TYR A 281 -15.30 -1.37 -8.14
C TYR A 281 -16.81 -1.20 -8.03
N GLN A 282 -17.40 -0.30 -8.83
CA GLN A 282 -18.86 -0.07 -8.82
C GLN A 282 -19.63 -1.30 -9.35
N GLN A 283 -19.14 -1.96 -10.39
CA GLN A 283 -19.71 -3.22 -10.89
C GLN A 283 -19.66 -4.32 -9.83
N ALA A 284 -18.55 -4.46 -9.11
CA ALA A 284 -18.41 -5.41 -8.01
C ALA A 284 -19.36 -5.08 -6.85
N LEU A 285 -19.51 -3.80 -6.48
CA LEU A 285 -20.46 -3.33 -5.45
C LEU A 285 -21.93 -3.63 -5.80
N ALA A 286 -22.35 -3.35 -7.03
CA ALA A 286 -23.69 -3.66 -7.51
C ALA A 286 -23.97 -5.18 -7.51
N SER A 287 -22.96 -5.97 -7.86
CA SER A 287 -23.04 -7.44 -7.92
C SER A 287 -23.08 -8.08 -6.52
N ASP A 288 -22.26 -7.58 -5.60
CA ASP A 288 -22.24 -7.93 -4.17
C ASP A 288 -23.62 -7.69 -3.54
N THR A 289 -24.20 -6.51 -3.78
CA THR A 289 -25.54 -6.13 -3.31
C THR A 289 -26.61 -7.08 -3.86
N ARG A 290 -26.62 -7.33 -5.17
CA ARG A 290 -27.57 -8.24 -5.83
C ARG A 290 -27.45 -9.68 -5.31
N SER A 291 -26.23 -10.17 -5.13
CA SER A 291 -25.94 -11.50 -4.59
C SER A 291 -26.42 -11.67 -3.15
N SER A 292 -26.15 -10.67 -2.30
CA SER A 292 -26.61 -10.65 -0.91
C SER A 292 -28.15 -10.68 -0.82
N LEU A 293 -28.83 -9.86 -1.62
CA LEU A 293 -30.31 -9.85 -1.69
C LEU A 293 -30.86 -11.20 -2.17
N ALA A 294 -30.26 -11.82 -3.19
CA ALA A 294 -30.67 -13.14 -3.68
C ALA A 294 -30.50 -14.23 -2.60
N SER A 295 -29.40 -14.20 -1.84
CA SER A 295 -29.15 -15.11 -0.72
C SER A 295 -30.17 -14.94 0.42
N MET A 296 -30.48 -13.70 0.80
CA MET A 296 -31.53 -13.41 1.81
C MET A 296 -32.91 -13.92 1.36
N LEU A 297 -33.30 -13.66 0.10
CA LEU A 297 -34.54 -14.19 -0.49
C LEU A 297 -34.58 -15.72 -0.50
N GLN A 298 -33.45 -16.39 -0.77
CA GLN A 298 -33.36 -17.85 -0.68
C GLN A 298 -33.50 -18.34 0.76
N ALA A 299 -32.88 -17.68 1.74
CA ALA A 299 -33.00 -18.01 3.16
C ALA A 299 -34.43 -17.82 3.67
N ALA A 300 -35.12 -16.75 3.29
CA ALA A 300 -36.53 -16.54 3.61
C ALA A 300 -37.43 -17.67 3.06
N LYS A 301 -37.19 -18.12 1.82
CA LYS A 301 -37.84 -19.31 1.23
C LYS A 301 -37.44 -20.64 1.88
N GLN A 302 -36.33 -20.71 2.61
CA GLN A 302 -36.00 -21.87 3.44
C GLN A 302 -36.74 -21.82 4.78
N PHE A 303 -36.90 -20.64 5.38
CA PHE A 303 -37.73 -20.45 6.57
C PHE A 303 -39.21 -20.79 6.28
N GLU A 304 -39.78 -20.34 5.16
CA GLU A 304 -41.13 -20.76 4.72
C GLU A 304 -41.24 -22.30 4.63
N ARG A 305 -40.26 -22.96 4.00
CA ARG A 305 -40.24 -24.44 3.85
C ARG A 305 -40.08 -25.21 5.15
N ARG A 306 -39.52 -24.58 6.19
CA ARG A 306 -39.39 -25.14 7.55
C ARG A 306 -40.52 -24.70 8.48
N GLU A 307 -41.55 -24.02 7.96
CA GLU A 307 -42.64 -23.39 8.72
C GLU A 307 -42.18 -22.39 9.80
N GLN A 308 -40.96 -21.85 9.66
CA GLN A 308 -40.43 -20.81 10.54
C GLN A 308 -40.94 -19.43 10.10
N TRP A 309 -42.26 -19.24 10.13
CA TRP A 309 -42.96 -18.13 9.50
C TRP A 309 -42.49 -16.75 10.00
N SER A 310 -42.31 -16.58 11.31
CA SER A 310 -41.80 -15.33 11.91
C SER A 310 -40.36 -14.99 11.46
N ASN A 311 -39.50 -16.01 11.26
CA ASN A 311 -38.15 -15.83 10.73
C ASN A 311 -38.19 -15.45 9.24
N ALA A 312 -39.13 -16.00 8.47
CA ALA A 312 -39.35 -15.61 7.08
C ALA A 312 -39.82 -14.15 6.96
N VAL A 313 -40.79 -13.74 7.79
CA VAL A 313 -41.27 -12.35 7.91
C VAL A 313 -40.11 -11.39 8.19
N SER A 314 -39.32 -11.65 9.23
CA SER A 314 -38.18 -10.82 9.62
C SER A 314 -37.13 -10.71 8.51
N ASN A 315 -36.87 -11.81 7.78
CA ASN A 315 -35.91 -11.82 6.67
C ASN A 315 -36.44 -11.04 5.45
N TYR A 316 -37.72 -11.18 5.08
CA TYR A 316 -38.32 -10.37 4.02
C TYR A 316 -38.36 -8.87 4.36
N GLN A 317 -38.62 -8.52 5.63
CA GLN A 317 -38.49 -7.13 6.10
C GLN A 317 -37.05 -6.62 5.96
N ALA A 318 -36.04 -7.42 6.34
CA ALA A 318 -34.63 -7.05 6.15
C ALA A 318 -34.22 -6.90 4.67
N VAL A 319 -34.81 -7.67 3.75
CA VAL A 319 -34.64 -7.46 2.30
C VAL A 319 -35.24 -6.11 1.88
N LEU A 320 -36.47 -5.80 2.32
CA LEU A 320 -37.15 -4.55 1.97
C LEU A 320 -36.53 -3.30 2.59
N GLN A 321 -35.86 -3.41 3.74
CA GLN A 321 -35.04 -2.34 4.31
C GLN A 321 -33.81 -2.01 3.45
N ARG A 322 -33.25 -3.00 2.74
CA ARG A 322 -32.11 -2.82 1.83
C ARG A 322 -32.53 -2.37 0.43
N ASP A 323 -33.65 -2.90 -0.06
CA ASP A 323 -34.24 -2.51 -1.35
C ASP A 323 -35.79 -2.59 -1.28
N PRO A 324 -36.46 -1.43 -1.10
CA PRO A 324 -37.92 -1.36 -1.04
C PRO A 324 -38.65 -1.77 -2.32
N ASN A 325 -37.96 -1.98 -3.44
CA ASN A 325 -38.56 -2.36 -4.73
C ASN A 325 -38.60 -3.87 -4.98
N GLN A 326 -38.09 -4.68 -4.04
CA GLN A 326 -38.06 -6.15 -4.15
C GLN A 326 -39.46 -6.80 -4.10
N VAL A 327 -40.10 -6.93 -5.26
CA VAL A 327 -41.43 -7.55 -5.43
C VAL A 327 -41.50 -8.94 -4.80
N ALA A 328 -40.44 -9.76 -4.94
CA ALA A 328 -40.37 -11.08 -4.34
C ALA A 328 -40.46 -11.06 -2.81
N ALA A 329 -39.88 -10.03 -2.16
CA ALA A 329 -39.97 -9.85 -0.72
C ALA A 329 -41.34 -9.30 -0.28
N LYS A 330 -41.95 -8.38 -1.05
CA LYS A 330 -43.33 -7.90 -0.78
C LYS A 330 -44.34 -9.05 -0.79
N LEU A 331 -44.31 -9.88 -1.84
CA LEU A 331 -45.18 -11.06 -1.95
C LEU A 331 -44.85 -12.13 -0.91
N GLY A 332 -43.57 -12.30 -0.56
CA GLY A 332 -43.12 -13.18 0.52
C GLY A 332 -43.66 -12.76 1.88
N LEU A 333 -43.53 -11.48 2.22
CA LEU A 333 -43.99 -10.90 3.47
C LEU A 333 -45.50 -11.08 3.67
N ILE A 334 -46.32 -10.87 2.64
CA ILE A 334 -47.78 -11.09 2.71
C ILE A 334 -48.10 -12.56 3.03
N ARG A 335 -47.49 -13.52 2.30
CA ARG A 335 -47.74 -14.95 2.54
C ARG A 335 -47.23 -15.42 3.90
N ALA A 336 -45.99 -15.04 4.26
CA ALA A 336 -45.37 -15.46 5.51
C ALA A 336 -46.03 -14.78 6.73
N GLY A 337 -46.49 -13.53 6.59
CA GLY A 337 -47.25 -12.80 7.61
C GLY A 337 -48.54 -13.51 7.98
N ALA A 338 -49.41 -13.78 7.00
CA ALA A 338 -50.65 -14.51 7.23
C ALA A 338 -50.44 -15.90 7.88
N ARG A 339 -49.33 -16.58 7.54
CA ARG A 339 -48.95 -17.85 8.17
C ARG A 339 -48.44 -17.69 9.61
N ALA A 340 -47.67 -16.65 9.88
CA ALA A 340 -47.16 -16.33 11.22
C ALA A 340 -48.31 -15.92 12.16
N GLU A 341 -49.24 -15.09 11.67
CA GLU A 341 -50.45 -14.67 12.40
C GLU A 341 -51.37 -15.85 12.72
N LEU A 342 -51.58 -16.76 11.76
CA LEU A 342 -52.33 -18.00 11.98
C LEU A 342 -51.66 -18.89 13.03
N SER A 343 -50.33 -19.10 12.93
CA SER A 343 -49.57 -19.87 13.92
C SER A 343 -49.71 -19.26 15.31
N ALA A 344 -49.44 -17.96 15.44
CA ALA A 344 -49.52 -17.24 16.71
C ALA A 344 -50.94 -17.26 17.29
N SER A 345 -51.98 -17.22 16.46
CA SER A 345 -53.38 -17.31 16.89
C SER A 345 -53.72 -18.70 17.44
N ILE A 346 -53.22 -19.77 16.81
CA ILE A 346 -53.38 -21.14 17.32
C ILE A 346 -52.59 -21.32 18.62
N ASP A 347 -51.33 -20.89 18.65
CA ASP A 347 -50.45 -21.04 19.82
C ASP A 347 -50.99 -20.25 21.02
N ALA A 348 -51.55 -19.06 20.81
CA ALA A 348 -52.24 -18.27 21.85
C ALA A 348 -53.53 -18.95 22.36
N ALA A 349 -54.33 -19.55 21.48
CA ALA A 349 -55.52 -20.31 21.88
C ALA A 349 -55.15 -21.59 22.67
N LEU A 350 -53.98 -22.17 22.41
CA LEU A 350 -53.41 -23.30 23.13
C LEU A 350 -52.72 -22.92 24.46
N GLN A 351 -52.46 -21.63 24.70
CA GLN A 351 -51.73 -21.16 25.88
C GLN A 351 -52.59 -21.14 27.16
N ASP A 352 -53.90 -20.90 27.04
CA ASP A 352 -54.89 -21.10 28.13
C ASP A 352 -56.10 -21.92 27.65
N PRO A 353 -55.99 -23.27 27.59
CA PRO A 353 -57.09 -24.12 27.15
C PRO A 353 -58.34 -24.03 28.04
N LEU A 354 -58.22 -23.60 29.30
CA LEU A 354 -59.37 -23.44 30.19
C LEU A 354 -60.25 -22.24 29.79
N ALA A 355 -59.68 -21.25 29.11
CA ALA A 355 -60.43 -20.11 28.59
C ALA A 355 -61.48 -20.54 27.54
N LEU A 356 -61.23 -21.63 26.80
CA LEU A 356 -62.13 -22.22 25.81
C LEU A 356 -63.45 -22.71 26.43
N SER A 357 -63.54 -22.86 27.75
CA SER A 357 -64.79 -23.19 28.45
C SER A 357 -65.85 -22.07 28.43
N ARG A 358 -65.54 -20.91 27.84
CA ARG A 358 -66.43 -19.76 27.66
C ARG A 358 -66.71 -19.52 26.18
N ASP A 359 -67.91 -19.01 25.88
CA ASP A 359 -68.44 -18.93 24.51
C ASP A 359 -67.55 -18.13 23.55
N ALA A 360 -67.13 -16.91 23.92
CA ALA A 360 -66.35 -16.06 23.01
C ALA A 360 -64.94 -16.64 22.69
N PRO A 361 -64.14 -17.13 23.67
CA PRO A 361 -62.92 -17.88 23.35
C PRO A 361 -63.17 -19.15 22.53
N MET A 362 -64.25 -19.90 22.79
CA MET A 362 -64.61 -21.09 22.00
C MET A 362 -64.90 -20.73 20.54
N GLN A 363 -65.78 -19.77 20.29
CA GLN A 363 -66.10 -19.29 18.94
C GLN A 363 -64.86 -18.81 18.18
N ARG A 364 -63.97 -18.06 18.85
CA ARG A 364 -62.71 -17.61 18.26
C ARG A 364 -61.78 -18.78 17.91
N ALA A 365 -61.65 -19.76 18.80
CA ALA A 365 -60.83 -20.95 18.56
C ALA A 365 -61.38 -21.83 17.43
N GLN A 366 -62.71 -21.97 17.33
CA GLN A 366 -63.39 -22.65 16.23
C GLN A 366 -63.16 -21.94 14.89
N ALA A 367 -63.22 -20.61 14.85
CA ALA A 367 -62.91 -19.82 13.65
C ALA A 367 -61.44 -20.01 13.23
N ILE A 368 -60.48 -19.88 14.15
CA ILE A 368 -59.05 -20.14 13.90
C ILE A 368 -58.82 -21.56 13.37
N LEU A 369 -59.52 -22.57 13.92
CA LEU A 369 -59.44 -23.95 13.46
C LEU A 369 -60.02 -24.13 12.05
N ALA A 370 -61.10 -23.42 11.71
CA ALA A 370 -61.66 -23.43 10.36
C ALA A 370 -60.69 -22.78 9.34
N ASP A 371 -60.13 -21.61 9.66
CA ASP A 371 -59.13 -20.94 8.83
C ASP A 371 -57.87 -21.81 8.64
N ALA A 372 -57.41 -22.46 9.70
CA ALA A 372 -56.28 -23.38 9.65
C ALA A 372 -56.55 -24.61 8.76
N ARG A 373 -57.76 -25.18 8.82
CA ARG A 373 -58.21 -26.28 7.96
C ARG A 373 -58.44 -25.86 6.51
N ALA A 374 -58.77 -24.60 6.24
CA ALA A 374 -58.97 -24.06 4.89
C ALA A 374 -57.64 -23.91 4.09
N VAL A 375 -56.48 -24.01 4.75
CA VAL A 375 -55.18 -24.04 4.09
C VAL A 375 -55.07 -25.30 3.22
N LYS A 376 -55.08 -25.15 1.89
CA LYS A 376 -55.05 -26.27 0.92
C LYS A 376 -53.88 -27.26 1.10
N ASN A 377 -52.72 -26.81 1.57
CA ASN A 377 -51.52 -27.62 1.78
C ASN A 377 -50.88 -27.28 3.13
N PRO A 378 -51.40 -27.77 4.27
CA PRO A 378 -50.83 -27.49 5.58
C PRO A 378 -49.57 -28.34 5.77
N GLY A 379 -48.45 -27.72 6.15
CA GLY A 379 -47.21 -28.41 6.46
C GLY A 379 -47.28 -29.19 7.79
N PRO A 380 -46.21 -29.92 8.17
CA PRO A 380 -46.20 -30.75 9.38
C PRO A 380 -46.44 -29.98 10.68
N GLN A 381 -45.93 -28.75 10.82
CA GLN A 381 -46.13 -27.95 12.03
C GLN A 381 -47.59 -27.47 12.12
N LEU A 382 -48.15 -26.95 11.03
CA LEU A 382 -49.56 -26.54 11.03
C LEU A 382 -50.49 -27.74 11.26
N ARG A 383 -50.21 -28.92 10.67
CA ARG A 383 -51.00 -30.13 10.95
C ARG A 383 -50.96 -30.51 12.44
N ALA A 384 -49.80 -30.39 13.08
CA ALA A 384 -49.67 -30.63 14.53
C ALA A 384 -50.34 -29.53 15.39
N GLN A 385 -50.39 -28.28 14.92
CA GLN A 385 -51.15 -27.20 15.56
C GLN A 385 -52.67 -27.42 15.43
N ILE A 386 -53.16 -27.75 14.24
CA ILE A 386 -54.57 -28.10 13.98
C ILE A 386 -55.01 -29.26 14.89
N ALA A 387 -54.25 -30.35 14.95
CA ALA A 387 -54.58 -31.51 15.77
C ALA A 387 -54.61 -31.18 17.28
N ARG A 388 -53.68 -30.34 17.76
CA ARG A 388 -53.67 -29.89 19.16
C ARG A 388 -54.86 -28.98 19.48
N LEU A 389 -55.20 -28.04 18.60
CA LEU A 389 -56.32 -27.12 18.81
C LEU A 389 -57.68 -27.84 18.75
N ASP A 390 -57.84 -28.76 17.81
CA ASP A 390 -59.03 -29.61 17.70
C ASP A 390 -59.22 -30.48 18.95
N LYS A 391 -58.15 -31.12 19.45
CA LYS A 391 -58.19 -31.87 20.72
C LYS A 391 -58.51 -30.98 21.91
N ALA A 392 -57.95 -29.76 21.97
CA ALA A 392 -58.22 -28.81 23.04
C ALA A 392 -59.69 -28.34 23.05
N ILE A 393 -60.28 -28.09 21.87
CA ILE A 393 -61.69 -27.75 21.72
C ILE A 393 -62.59 -28.93 22.15
N GLN A 394 -62.32 -30.14 21.67
CA GLN A 394 -63.11 -31.34 22.02
C GLN A 394 -63.07 -31.64 23.52
N ALA A 395 -61.94 -31.40 24.18
CA ALA A 395 -61.78 -31.65 25.61
C ALA A 395 -62.71 -30.79 26.49
N VAL A 396 -63.15 -29.62 26.03
CA VAL A 396 -64.01 -28.70 26.80
C VAL A 396 -65.40 -29.28 27.09
N ASP A 397 -65.90 -30.17 26.24
CA ASP A 397 -67.23 -30.77 26.42
C ASP A 397 -67.20 -32.09 27.22
N VAL A 398 -66.01 -32.62 27.53
CA VAL A 398 -65.84 -33.83 28.35
C VAL A 398 -66.00 -33.49 29.83
N THR A 399 -67.11 -33.90 30.45
CA THR A 399 -67.37 -33.63 31.88
C THR A 399 -66.42 -34.39 32.80
N ILE A 400 -65.79 -33.66 33.72
CA ILE A 400 -64.97 -34.18 34.82
C ILE A 400 -65.88 -34.50 36.02
N LYS A 401 -65.70 -35.66 36.64
CA LYS A 401 -66.38 -36.00 37.90
C LYS A 401 -65.70 -35.25 39.05
N VAL A 402 -66.48 -34.52 39.84
CA VAL A 402 -65.98 -33.71 40.96
C VAL A 402 -66.72 -34.10 42.24
N ALA A 403 -65.98 -34.41 43.30
CA ALA A 403 -66.53 -34.62 44.64
C ALA A 403 -66.25 -33.40 45.52
N LEU A 404 -67.30 -32.73 45.99
CA LEU A 404 -67.22 -31.64 46.94
C LEU A 404 -67.55 -32.15 48.35
N THR A 405 -66.79 -31.73 49.36
CA THR A 405 -67.07 -32.00 50.78
C THR A 405 -67.20 -30.70 51.58
N SER A 406 -68.11 -30.71 52.56
CA SER A 406 -68.41 -29.58 53.44
C SER A 406 -68.92 -30.08 54.80
N ASP A 407 -69.21 -29.17 55.74
CA ASP A 407 -69.52 -29.45 57.15
C ASP A 407 -71.03 -29.64 57.44
N SER A 408 -71.88 -29.79 56.40
CA SER A 408 -73.35 -29.80 56.49
C SER A 408 -74.02 -28.53 57.06
N ALA A 409 -73.26 -27.50 57.44
CA ALA A 409 -73.78 -26.25 58.00
C ALA A 409 -73.48 -25.02 57.12
N THR A 410 -72.37 -25.05 56.37
CA THR A 410 -71.98 -24.04 55.40
C THR A 410 -72.85 -24.16 54.15
N ARG A 411 -73.52 -23.08 53.77
CA ARG A 411 -74.22 -22.99 52.48
C ARG A 411 -73.19 -22.68 51.40
N VAL A 412 -73.10 -23.53 50.39
CA VAL A 412 -72.11 -23.41 49.31
C VAL A 412 -72.78 -23.02 47.99
N THR A 413 -72.17 -22.09 47.29
CA THR A 413 -72.50 -21.68 45.91
C THR A 413 -71.29 -21.98 45.02
N LEU A 414 -71.52 -22.51 43.82
CA LEU A 414 -70.50 -22.76 42.80
C LEU A 414 -70.71 -21.82 41.60
N THR A 415 -69.77 -20.92 41.34
CA THR A 415 -69.82 -19.99 40.20
C THR A 415 -68.76 -20.37 39.17
N LYS A 416 -69.14 -20.66 37.92
CA LYS A 416 -68.17 -20.83 36.82
C LYS A 416 -67.82 -19.45 36.25
N THR A 417 -66.55 -19.19 35.94
CA THR A 417 -66.12 -17.92 35.35
C THR A 417 -66.85 -17.64 34.03
N GLY A 418 -67.75 -16.65 34.02
CA GLY A 418 -68.52 -16.26 32.84
C GLY A 418 -69.83 -17.03 32.62
N ALA A 419 -70.36 -17.73 33.63
CA ALA A 419 -71.70 -18.32 33.60
C ALA A 419 -72.44 -18.12 34.95
N SER A 420 -73.73 -18.46 34.98
CA SER A 420 -74.57 -18.32 36.18
C SER A 420 -74.09 -19.19 37.35
N SER A 421 -74.24 -18.67 38.57
CA SER A 421 -73.96 -19.41 39.81
C SER A 421 -74.95 -20.55 40.03
N LEU A 422 -74.46 -21.68 40.55
CA LEU A 422 -75.25 -22.83 40.97
C LEU A 422 -75.25 -22.92 42.50
N GLU A 423 -76.43 -22.68 43.09
CA GLU A 423 -76.65 -22.88 44.52
C GLU A 423 -76.57 -24.37 44.88
N LEU A 424 -75.59 -24.76 45.70
CA LEU A 424 -75.42 -26.15 46.10
C LEU A 424 -76.09 -26.50 47.43
N GLY A 425 -76.42 -25.49 48.25
CA GLY A 425 -76.97 -25.67 49.59
C GLY A 425 -75.92 -26.07 50.62
N ALA A 426 -76.36 -26.56 51.78
CA ALA A 426 -75.48 -27.18 52.77
C ALA A 426 -75.46 -28.71 52.59
N PHE A 427 -74.28 -29.33 52.70
CA PHE A 427 -74.10 -30.77 52.47
C PHE A 427 -72.86 -31.32 53.19
N ALA A 428 -72.81 -32.64 53.42
CA ALA A 428 -71.59 -33.34 53.83
C ALA A 428 -70.71 -33.68 52.62
N ARG A 429 -71.32 -34.27 51.58
CA ARG A 429 -70.68 -34.61 50.30
C ARG A 429 -71.64 -34.38 49.15
N LYS A 430 -71.15 -33.85 48.03
CA LYS A 430 -71.91 -33.67 46.78
C LYS A 430 -71.04 -34.01 45.58
N ASN A 431 -71.48 -34.97 44.76
CA ASN A 431 -70.80 -35.33 43.52
C ASN A 431 -71.45 -34.55 42.35
N LEU A 432 -70.62 -33.97 41.48
CA LEU A 432 -71.02 -33.18 40.32
C LEU A 432 -70.30 -33.69 39.07
N ALA A 433 -70.88 -33.46 37.90
CA ALA A 433 -70.20 -33.60 36.60
C ALA A 433 -70.05 -32.21 36.00
N LEU A 434 -68.82 -31.70 35.97
CA LEU A 434 -68.51 -30.31 35.59
C LEU A 434 -67.60 -30.30 34.36
N LYS A 435 -67.88 -29.42 33.39
CA LYS A 435 -66.96 -29.21 32.26
C LYS A 435 -65.63 -28.60 32.74
N PRO A 436 -64.50 -28.82 32.04
CA PRO A 436 -63.27 -28.09 32.28
C PRO A 436 -63.49 -26.58 32.34
N GLY A 437 -62.69 -25.89 33.14
CA GLY A 437 -62.78 -24.44 33.32
C GLY A 437 -62.37 -23.97 34.71
N ARG A 438 -62.47 -22.66 34.94
CA ARG A 438 -62.26 -22.04 36.25
C ARG A 438 -63.59 -21.84 36.97
N TYR A 439 -63.62 -22.17 38.26
CA TYR A 439 -64.79 -22.01 39.11
C TYR A 439 -64.38 -21.41 40.46
N GLU A 440 -65.29 -20.68 41.09
CA GLU A 440 -65.19 -20.19 42.46
C GLU A 440 -66.26 -20.90 43.30
N LEU A 441 -65.82 -21.55 44.38
CA LEU A 441 -66.68 -22.03 45.46
C LEU A 441 -66.77 -20.94 46.52
N THR A 442 -67.97 -20.47 46.84
CA THR A 442 -68.22 -19.54 47.95
C THR A 442 -69.03 -20.24 49.02
N GLY A 443 -68.55 -20.21 50.27
CA GLY A 443 -69.23 -20.73 51.44
C GLY A 443 -69.68 -19.59 52.36
N VAL A 444 -70.95 -19.61 52.76
CA VAL A 444 -71.58 -18.64 53.67
C VAL A 444 -72.21 -19.39 54.85
N ARG A 445 -71.98 -18.92 56.07
CA ARG A 445 -72.56 -19.49 57.29
C ARG A 445 -72.77 -18.39 58.33
N LEU A 446 -73.99 -18.29 58.86
CA LEU A 446 -74.35 -17.26 59.85
C LEU A 446 -73.45 -17.37 61.10
N GLY A 447 -72.87 -16.24 61.51
CA GLY A 447 -71.92 -16.19 62.64
C GLY A 447 -70.48 -16.62 62.30
N TYR A 448 -70.17 -16.92 61.03
CA TYR A 448 -68.84 -17.31 60.56
C TYR A 448 -68.38 -16.46 59.39
N GLN A 449 -67.06 -16.36 59.21
CA GLN A 449 -66.45 -15.64 58.10
C GLN A 449 -66.67 -16.42 56.80
N ASP A 450 -67.16 -15.75 55.77
CA ASP A 450 -67.34 -16.32 54.44
C ASP A 450 -65.99 -16.80 53.87
N VAL A 451 -66.03 -17.93 53.17
CA VAL A 451 -64.85 -18.53 52.54
C VAL A 451 -65.02 -18.57 51.03
N ARG A 452 -63.95 -18.28 50.29
CA ARG A 452 -63.90 -18.42 48.83
C ARG A 452 -62.74 -19.31 48.44
N ARG A 453 -62.94 -20.17 47.45
CA ARG A 453 -61.93 -21.09 46.93
C ARG A 453 -62.06 -21.19 45.42
N GLU A 454 -61.04 -20.72 44.72
CA GLU A 454 -60.89 -20.98 43.29
C GLU A 454 -60.49 -22.44 43.04
N ILE A 455 -61.05 -23.05 42.00
CA ILE A 455 -60.70 -24.39 41.50
C ILE A 455 -60.55 -24.34 39.97
N GLU A 456 -59.46 -24.92 39.46
CA GLU A 456 -59.23 -25.11 38.04
C GLU A 456 -59.46 -26.58 37.67
N LEU A 457 -60.53 -26.86 36.93
CA LEU A 457 -60.84 -28.20 36.46
C LEU A 457 -60.17 -28.43 35.10
N ARG A 458 -59.12 -29.24 35.09
CA ARG A 458 -58.43 -29.75 33.87
C ARG A 458 -58.77 -31.23 33.68
N PRO A 459 -58.84 -31.75 32.43
CA PRO A 459 -58.85 -33.19 32.21
C PRO A 459 -57.57 -33.82 32.78
N THR A 460 -57.72 -34.89 33.57
CA THR A 460 -56.68 -35.63 34.27
C THR A 460 -56.95 -37.12 34.15
N ASP A 461 -55.95 -37.96 34.42
CA ASP A 461 -56.14 -39.42 34.50
C ASP A 461 -56.91 -39.84 35.78
N ASP A 462 -57.05 -38.94 36.76
CA ASP A 462 -57.86 -39.16 37.98
C ASP A 462 -59.35 -39.30 37.66
N ASP A 463 -59.96 -40.40 38.12
CA ASP A 463 -61.39 -40.71 37.93
C ASP A 463 -62.33 -39.66 38.57
N ILE A 464 -61.93 -39.04 39.70
CA ILE A 464 -62.71 -38.03 40.43
C ILE A 464 -61.79 -37.00 41.10
N GLN A 465 -61.94 -35.72 40.77
CA GLN A 465 -61.24 -34.63 41.46
C GLN A 465 -62.01 -34.21 42.72
N THR A 466 -61.32 -34.09 43.87
CA THR A 466 -61.97 -33.82 45.17
C THR A 466 -61.57 -32.47 45.76
N PHE A 467 -62.55 -31.67 46.18
CA PHE A 467 -62.34 -30.37 46.82
C PHE A 467 -63.19 -30.22 48.09
N ALA A 468 -62.68 -29.47 49.06
CA ALA A 468 -63.35 -29.21 50.34
C ALA A 468 -63.57 -27.70 50.56
N ILE A 469 -64.70 -27.32 51.14
CA ILE A 469 -65.01 -25.94 51.55
C ILE A 469 -65.95 -25.93 52.77
N ALA A 470 -65.58 -25.16 53.80
CA ALA A 470 -66.40 -24.96 55.01
C ALA A 470 -66.03 -23.64 55.70
N CYS A 471 -67.01 -22.95 56.28
CA CYS A 471 -66.81 -21.78 57.12
C CYS A 471 -66.37 -22.19 58.53
N THR A 472 -65.06 -22.21 58.80
CA THR A 472 -64.50 -22.72 60.07
C THR A 472 -64.17 -21.63 61.11
N LYS A 473 -64.08 -20.36 60.70
CA LYS A 473 -63.76 -19.23 61.60
C LYS A 473 -65.02 -18.47 61.99
N PRO A 474 -65.39 -18.35 63.28
CA PRO A 474 -66.50 -17.52 63.71
C PRO A 474 -66.18 -16.03 63.45
N VAL A 475 -67.20 -15.23 63.13
CA VAL A 475 -67.09 -13.77 63.19
C VAL A 475 -67.10 -13.40 64.67
N GLY A 476 -65.97 -12.89 65.18
CA GLY A 476 -65.86 -12.49 66.57
C GLY A 476 -66.95 -11.48 66.93
N ALA A 477 -67.73 -11.78 67.98
CA ALA A 477 -68.65 -10.81 68.54
C ALA A 477 -67.85 -9.57 68.98
N LEU A 478 -68.36 -8.38 68.64
CA LEU A 478 -67.82 -7.13 69.16
C LEU A 478 -67.85 -7.20 70.68
N SER A 479 -66.68 -6.94 71.29
CA SER A 479 -66.55 -6.77 72.74
C SER A 479 -67.54 -5.70 73.20
N THR A 480 -68.57 -6.11 73.93
CA THR A 480 -69.46 -5.22 74.66
C THR A 480 -68.99 -5.21 76.11
N ALA A 481 -68.23 -4.17 76.45
CA ALA A 481 -67.84 -3.89 77.81
C ALA A 481 -69.00 -3.25 78.59
N SER A 482 -69.35 -3.83 79.73
CA SER A 482 -70.08 -3.26 80.87
C SER A 482 -70.56 -4.43 81.75
N GLY A 483 -70.46 -4.42 83.06
CA GLY A 483 -69.90 -3.44 83.99
C GLY A 483 -70.28 -3.85 85.42
N ASP A 484 -69.39 -3.61 86.38
CA ASP A 484 -69.51 -3.71 87.84
C ASP A 484 -70.18 -4.98 88.45
#